data_AF-A0A349L598-F1
#
_entry.id   AF-A0A349L598-F1
#
_cell.length_a   1.000
_cell.length_b   1.000
_cell.length_c   1.000
_cell.angle_alpha   90.00
_cell.angle_beta   90.00
_cell.angle_gamma   90.00
#
_symmetry.space_group_name_H-M   'P 1'
#
loop_
_entity.id
_entity.type
_entity.pdbx_description
1 polymer ?
#
loop_
_entity_poly.entity_id
_entity_poly.type
_entity_poly.pdbx_seq_one_letter_code
_entity_poly.pdbx_strand_id
1 'polypeptide(L)'
;PGVATPGAVAGGHEGHQHGRAKAAAPKFGLPARALLVYVDPSSAMVLGNLPAQERFGIWAQKLHSRLLQGEGWRWMIELAASWMLVMLLTGVYLWWPRGGRRVLPAAGARGRSAWRQWHAFLGVALGAVTFVILVTGLTWSKYAGEQVRLVRDASGQASPQAPPGLRSTLVDGAEPLSWDGAWQAARRQAPDVALQLTAPRAAGDTWRASAAGRGQPEKRFDLQFDAYSGRALYYAGWERQTLFGKATAIGIRFHRGEFGWWNQALLLVFGASVVFSLLSGWVMFFKRRRAGALSLPRLLPGAWKSASPLAWLTLAVLCAAMPLLALSGCLLVLLEVALHRPWRGV
;
A
#
# COMPACT_ATOMS: atom_id res chain seq x y z
N PRO A 1 -3.71 52.70 -9.74
CA PRO A 1 -3.82 52.19 -11.12
C PRO A 1 -3.46 50.68 -11.14
N GLY A 2 -4.40 49.77 -10.88
CA GLY A 2 -5.51 49.43 -11.76
C GLY A 2 -5.10 48.23 -12.64
N VAL A 3 -5.99 47.25 -12.80
CA VAL A 3 -5.92 45.99 -13.60
C VAL A 3 -5.42 44.78 -12.78
N ALA A 4 -6.24 43.91 -12.18
CA ALA A 4 -7.37 43.05 -12.60
C ALA A 4 -6.95 41.56 -12.68
N THR A 5 -7.61 40.74 -11.86
CA THR A 5 -7.64 39.27 -11.91
C THR A 5 -8.25 38.75 -13.22
N PRO A 6 -7.99 37.48 -13.56
CA PRO A 6 -9.15 36.59 -13.73
C PRO A 6 -8.95 35.14 -13.24
N GLY A 7 -10.06 34.56 -12.76
CA GLY A 7 -10.43 33.20 -13.17
C GLY A 7 -10.30 32.07 -12.14
N ALA A 8 -11.13 32.11 -11.09
CA ALA A 8 -11.57 30.88 -10.44
C ALA A 8 -12.53 30.13 -11.37
N VAL A 9 -12.17 28.92 -11.80
CA VAL A 9 -13.13 28.03 -12.48
C VAL A 9 -13.74 27.12 -11.43
N ALA A 10 -14.99 27.44 -11.10
CA ALA A 10 -15.92 26.57 -10.43
C ALA A 10 -16.35 25.43 -11.37
N GLY A 11 -16.35 24.21 -10.86
CA GLY A 11 -17.08 23.09 -11.44
C GLY A 11 -17.91 22.47 -10.33
N GLY A 12 -19.18 22.89 -10.24
CA GLY A 12 -20.15 22.35 -9.31
C GLY A 12 -20.95 21.22 -9.94
N HIS A 13 -21.22 20.19 -9.14
CA HIS A 13 -22.53 19.55 -9.08
C HIS A 13 -22.81 19.20 -7.61
N GLU A 14 -24.06 19.45 -7.22
CA GLU A 14 -24.54 19.76 -5.87
C GLU A 14 -24.88 18.55 -5.00
N GLY A 15 -25.12 18.81 -3.71
CA GLY A 15 -26.15 18.09 -2.96
C GLY A 15 -25.70 17.33 -1.71
N HIS A 16 -25.57 18.04 -0.57
CA HIS A 16 -26.24 17.77 0.71
C HIS A 16 -25.41 18.01 1.99
N GLN A 17 -25.98 18.92 2.79
CA GLN A 17 -26.13 18.92 4.24
C GLN A 17 -24.96 19.36 5.15
N HIS A 18 -25.39 20.19 6.11
CA HIS A 18 -24.65 20.85 7.17
C HIS A 18 -23.80 19.89 8.01
N GLY A 19 -22.51 20.18 8.08
CA GLY A 19 -21.61 19.70 9.10
C GLY A 19 -20.47 20.69 9.23
N ARG A 20 -20.16 21.11 10.47
CA ARG A 20 -18.99 21.92 10.86
C ARG A 20 -17.84 21.73 9.85
N ALA A 21 -17.36 22.82 9.25
CA ALA A 21 -16.16 22.80 8.43
C ALA A 21 -15.06 22.06 9.18
N LYS A 22 -14.80 20.81 8.78
CA LYS A 22 -13.74 20.00 9.35
C LYS A 22 -12.47 20.82 9.11
N ALA A 23 -11.86 21.32 10.19
CA ALA A 23 -10.56 22.00 10.11
C ALA A 23 -9.69 21.16 9.18
N ALA A 24 -9.23 21.76 8.08
CA ALA A 24 -8.58 21.03 7.00
C ALA A 24 -7.45 20.21 7.62
N ALA A 25 -7.62 18.88 7.65
CA ALA A 25 -6.61 17.99 8.15
C ALA A 25 -5.31 18.35 7.41
N PRO A 26 -4.16 18.51 8.11
CA PRO A 26 -2.92 18.83 7.45
C PRO A 26 -2.68 17.76 6.39
N LYS A 27 -2.81 18.15 5.10
CA LYS A 27 -2.59 17.24 3.99
C LYS A 27 -1.10 16.92 3.98
N PHE A 28 -0.72 15.83 4.63
CA PHE A 28 0.59 15.24 4.48
C PHE A 28 0.77 14.88 3.01
N GLY A 29 1.59 15.65 2.30
CA GLY A 29 1.83 15.48 0.88
C GLY A 29 2.12 16.80 0.18
N LEU A 30 2.79 16.69 -0.96
CA LEU A 30 2.97 17.80 -1.88
C LEU A 30 1.60 18.30 -2.38
N PRO A 31 1.42 19.61 -2.64
CA PRO A 31 0.19 20.12 -3.25
C PRO A 31 -0.10 19.42 -4.58
N ALA A 32 -1.37 19.40 -5.00
CA ALA A 32 -1.80 18.64 -6.18
C ALA A 32 -1.00 18.97 -7.45
N ARG A 33 -0.57 20.23 -7.58
CA ARG A 33 0.26 20.77 -8.67
C ARG A 33 1.67 21.16 -8.18
N ALA A 34 2.28 20.34 -7.31
CA ALA A 34 3.63 20.62 -6.84
C ALA A 34 4.65 20.47 -7.97
N LEU A 35 5.54 21.46 -8.07
CA LEU A 35 6.74 21.40 -8.90
C LEU A 35 7.91 21.02 -7.99
N LEU A 36 8.66 19.97 -8.33
CA LEU A 36 9.94 19.69 -7.70
C LEU A 36 11.00 20.51 -8.42
N VAL A 37 11.82 21.21 -7.65
CA VAL A 37 12.97 21.94 -8.15
C VAL A 37 14.21 21.32 -7.53
N TYR A 38 15.14 20.88 -8.36
CA TYR A 38 16.43 20.34 -7.95
C TYR A 38 17.43 21.48 -7.97
N VAL A 39 18.07 21.73 -6.84
CA VAL A 39 19.01 22.83 -6.66
C VAL A 39 20.34 22.25 -6.22
N ASP A 40 21.41 22.69 -6.87
CA ASP A 40 22.77 22.39 -6.43
C ASP A 40 23.05 23.10 -5.10
N PRO A 41 23.40 22.36 -4.03
CA PRO A 41 23.53 22.95 -2.70
C PRO A 41 24.73 23.90 -2.58
N SER A 42 25.73 23.82 -3.46
CA SER A 42 26.94 24.65 -3.37
C SER A 42 26.85 25.96 -4.15
N SER A 43 26.18 25.94 -5.30
CA SER A 43 26.08 27.07 -6.22
C SER A 43 24.70 27.74 -6.21
N ALA A 44 23.71 27.14 -5.53
CA ALA A 44 22.29 27.51 -5.59
C ALA A 44 21.70 27.47 -7.02
N MET A 45 22.38 26.84 -7.97
CA MET A 45 21.91 26.73 -9.35
C MET A 45 20.76 25.72 -9.45
N VAL A 46 19.69 26.10 -10.15
CA VAL A 46 18.59 25.19 -10.46
C VAL A 46 19.06 24.19 -11.52
N LEU A 47 19.24 22.94 -11.12
CA LEU A 47 19.65 21.83 -11.99
C LEU A 47 18.52 21.35 -12.90
N GLY A 48 17.28 21.57 -12.47
CA GLY A 48 16.09 21.22 -13.24
C GLY A 48 14.83 21.26 -12.38
N ASN A 49 13.69 21.11 -13.05
CA ASN A 49 12.40 21.00 -12.38
C ASN A 49 11.54 19.91 -13.03
N LEU A 50 10.63 19.32 -12.25
CA LEU A 50 9.74 18.27 -12.70
C LEU A 50 8.43 18.33 -11.91
N PRO A 51 7.26 18.33 -12.57
CA PRO A 51 5.99 18.17 -11.88
C PRO A 51 5.97 16.88 -11.05
N ALA A 52 5.53 16.97 -9.79
CA ALA A 52 5.53 15.82 -8.87
C ALA A 52 4.77 14.61 -9.40
N GLN A 53 3.74 14.86 -10.20
CA GLN A 53 2.87 13.84 -10.77
C GLN A 53 3.51 13.05 -11.91
N GLU A 54 4.54 13.60 -12.55
CA GLU A 54 5.26 13.01 -13.69
C GLU A 54 6.42 12.13 -13.27
N ARG A 55 6.78 12.13 -11.97
CA ARG A 55 7.80 11.24 -11.44
C ARG A 55 7.44 9.80 -11.74
N PHE A 56 8.39 9.05 -12.30
CA PHE A 56 8.22 7.63 -12.62
C PHE A 56 7.65 6.81 -11.47
N GLY A 57 8.09 7.04 -10.23
CA GLY A 57 7.55 6.35 -9.06
C GLY A 57 6.06 6.63 -8.79
N ILE A 58 5.60 7.86 -9.04
CA ILE A 58 4.18 8.22 -8.93
C ILE A 58 3.38 7.61 -10.08
N TRP A 59 3.92 7.64 -11.30
CA TRP A 59 3.31 6.95 -12.44
C TRP A 59 3.17 5.44 -12.19
N ALA A 60 4.23 4.77 -11.74
CA ALA A 60 4.23 3.34 -11.44
C ALA A 60 3.24 2.99 -10.32
N GLN A 61 3.17 3.80 -9.26
CA GLN A 61 2.17 3.65 -8.20
C GLN A 61 0.74 3.77 -8.75
N LYS A 62 0.47 4.75 -9.63
CA LYS A 62 -0.86 4.92 -10.24
C LYS A 62 -1.21 3.76 -11.17
N LEU A 63 -0.24 3.25 -11.94
CA LEU A 63 -0.45 2.07 -12.78
C LEU A 63 -0.78 0.85 -11.93
N HIS A 64 0.01 0.58 -10.89
CA HIS A 64 -0.15 -0.58 -10.03
C HIS A 64 -1.44 -0.55 -9.19
N SER A 65 -1.82 0.62 -8.65
CA SER A 65 -2.95 0.73 -7.71
C SER A 65 -4.31 1.00 -8.37
N ARG A 66 -4.33 1.56 -9.58
CA ARG A 66 -5.57 2.01 -10.24
C ARG A 66 -5.50 2.02 -11.77
N LEU A 67 -4.52 1.35 -12.39
CA LEU A 67 -4.37 1.23 -13.84
C LEU A 67 -4.29 2.60 -14.57
N LEU A 68 -3.67 3.61 -13.94
CA LEU A 68 -3.65 5.00 -14.43
C LEU A 68 -5.04 5.66 -14.58
N GLN A 69 -6.10 5.01 -14.11
CA GLN A 69 -7.46 5.52 -14.11
C GLN A 69 -7.78 6.30 -12.82
N GLY A 70 -9.05 6.69 -12.66
CA GLY A 70 -9.56 7.32 -11.45
C GLY A 70 -9.63 6.40 -10.22
N GLU A 71 -9.96 6.99 -9.06
CA GLU A 71 -10.07 6.28 -7.77
C GLU A 71 -11.05 5.09 -7.78
N GLY A 72 -12.00 5.09 -8.73
CA GLY A 72 -12.94 4.00 -8.96
C GLY A 72 -12.30 2.65 -9.31
N TRP A 73 -11.01 2.59 -9.67
CA TRP A 73 -10.34 1.34 -10.05
C TRP A 73 -9.57 0.64 -8.91
N ARG A 74 -9.50 1.25 -7.73
CA ARG A 74 -8.74 0.72 -6.58
C ARG A 74 -9.28 -0.61 -6.04
N TRP A 75 -10.56 -0.90 -6.28
CA TRP A 75 -11.15 -2.18 -5.84
C TRP A 75 -10.59 -3.37 -6.61
N MET A 76 -10.15 -3.19 -7.86
CA MET A 76 -9.71 -4.33 -8.67
C MET A 76 -8.36 -4.89 -8.20
N ILE A 77 -7.39 -4.02 -7.88
CA ILE A 77 -6.11 -4.50 -7.31
C ILE A 77 -6.33 -5.13 -5.93
N GLU A 78 -7.24 -4.59 -5.12
CA GLU A 78 -7.59 -5.16 -3.82
C GLU A 78 -8.25 -6.53 -3.98
N LEU A 79 -9.18 -6.68 -4.92
CA LEU A 79 -9.80 -7.95 -5.25
C LEU A 79 -8.76 -8.98 -5.72
N ALA A 80 -7.85 -8.58 -6.62
CA ALA A 80 -6.76 -9.43 -7.07
C ALA A 80 -5.84 -9.86 -5.92
N ALA A 81 -5.43 -8.93 -5.05
CA ALA A 81 -4.61 -9.23 -3.88
C ALA A 81 -5.32 -10.18 -2.89
N SER A 82 -6.62 -9.98 -2.68
CA SER A 82 -7.42 -10.80 -1.76
C SER A 82 -7.52 -12.25 -2.25
N TRP A 83 -7.84 -12.46 -3.53
CA TRP A 83 -7.88 -13.80 -4.11
C TRP A 83 -6.50 -14.42 -4.24
N MET A 84 -5.47 -13.64 -4.54
CA MET A 84 -4.08 -14.12 -4.56
C MET A 84 -3.65 -14.62 -3.18
N LEU A 85 -4.09 -13.99 -2.07
CA LEU A 85 -3.84 -14.48 -0.72
C LEU A 85 -4.55 -15.83 -0.46
N VAL A 86 -5.81 -15.96 -0.88
CA VAL A 86 -6.53 -17.26 -0.79
C VAL A 86 -5.82 -18.34 -1.61
N MET A 87 -5.42 -18.03 -2.85
CA MET A 87 -4.68 -18.95 -3.72
C MET A 87 -3.30 -19.33 -3.15
N LEU A 88 -2.61 -18.38 -2.50
CA LEU A 88 -1.35 -18.65 -1.82
C LEU A 88 -1.55 -19.62 -0.65
N LEU A 89 -2.49 -19.34 0.25
CA LEU A 89 -2.74 -20.17 1.44
C LEU A 89 -3.20 -21.59 1.04
N THR A 90 -4.12 -21.68 0.09
CA THR A 90 -4.60 -22.97 -0.44
C THR A 90 -3.52 -23.69 -1.23
N GLY A 91 -2.72 -22.99 -2.04
CA GLY A 91 -1.59 -23.55 -2.78
C GLY A 91 -0.53 -24.17 -1.87
N VAL A 92 -0.14 -23.46 -0.81
CA VAL A 92 0.79 -23.97 0.22
C VAL A 92 0.20 -25.18 0.91
N TYR A 93 -1.07 -25.13 1.31
CA TYR A 93 -1.76 -26.25 1.96
C TYR A 93 -1.80 -27.52 1.08
N LEU A 94 -2.06 -27.36 -0.22
CA LEU A 94 -2.14 -28.46 -1.19
C LEU A 94 -0.76 -29.01 -1.59
N TRP A 95 0.26 -28.16 -1.64
CA TRP A 95 1.61 -28.55 -1.98
C TRP A 95 2.35 -29.20 -0.79
N TRP A 96 1.97 -28.85 0.44
CA TRP A 96 2.64 -29.28 1.67
C TRP A 96 3.07 -30.76 1.60
N PRO A 97 4.37 -31.05 1.81
CA PRO A 97 4.94 -32.37 1.53
C PRO A 97 4.47 -33.41 2.57
N ARG A 98 3.26 -33.93 2.37
CA ARG A 98 2.73 -35.07 3.12
C ARG A 98 3.27 -36.37 2.51
N GLY A 99 3.78 -37.27 3.35
CA GLY A 99 4.20 -38.62 2.93
C GLY A 99 5.41 -38.67 1.99
N GLY A 100 6.45 -37.85 2.22
CA GLY A 100 7.73 -37.97 1.49
C GLY A 100 7.76 -37.36 0.09
N ARG A 101 6.82 -36.47 -0.25
CA ARG A 101 6.84 -35.71 -1.51
C ARG A 101 8.15 -34.93 -1.68
N ARG A 102 8.78 -35.05 -2.85
CA ARG A 102 9.97 -34.26 -3.22
C ARG A 102 9.63 -32.76 -3.29
N VAL A 103 10.45 -31.95 -2.61
CA VAL A 103 10.33 -30.48 -2.56
C VAL A 103 10.82 -29.83 -3.86
N LEU A 104 11.87 -30.37 -4.47
CA LEU A 104 12.43 -29.85 -5.71
C LEU A 104 11.72 -30.44 -6.94
N PRO A 105 11.57 -29.65 -8.03
CA PRO A 105 11.13 -30.18 -9.32
C PRO A 105 12.03 -31.34 -9.79
N ALA A 106 11.42 -32.40 -10.32
CA ALA A 106 12.14 -33.57 -10.81
C ALA A 106 12.87 -33.28 -12.13
N ALA A 107 14.15 -33.64 -12.19
CA ALA A 107 14.93 -33.64 -13.42
C ALA A 107 14.26 -34.58 -14.45
N GLY A 108 13.89 -34.03 -15.61
CA GLY A 108 13.23 -34.78 -16.69
C GLY A 108 11.70 -34.68 -16.74
N ALA A 109 11.04 -33.93 -15.84
CA ALA A 109 9.61 -33.65 -15.97
C ALA A 109 9.32 -32.92 -17.30
N ARG A 110 8.33 -33.38 -18.07
CA ARG A 110 7.92 -32.78 -19.34
C ARG A 110 6.44 -32.42 -19.37
N GLY A 111 6.06 -31.57 -20.33
CA GLY A 111 4.67 -31.19 -20.58
C GLY A 111 4.00 -30.54 -19.35
N ARG A 112 2.72 -30.85 -19.13
CA ARG A 112 1.92 -30.27 -18.02
C ARG A 112 2.52 -30.56 -16.64
N SER A 113 3.16 -31.72 -16.44
CA SER A 113 3.75 -32.08 -15.16
C SER A 113 4.89 -31.15 -14.76
N ALA A 114 5.74 -30.75 -15.71
CA ALA A 114 6.84 -29.81 -15.48
C ALA A 114 6.33 -28.43 -15.02
N TRP A 115 5.35 -27.88 -15.74
CA TRP A 115 4.73 -26.60 -15.39
C TRP A 115 4.13 -26.61 -13.99
N ARG A 116 3.43 -27.69 -13.62
CA ARG A 116 2.87 -27.84 -12.28
C ARG A 116 3.94 -27.86 -11.19
N GLN A 117 5.05 -28.56 -11.42
CA GLN A 117 6.14 -28.67 -10.45
C GLN A 117 6.82 -27.31 -10.25
N TRP A 118 7.15 -26.60 -11.33
CA TRP A 118 7.76 -25.26 -11.24
C TRP A 118 6.81 -24.20 -10.67
N HIS A 119 5.53 -24.22 -11.06
CA HIS A 119 4.51 -23.33 -10.50
C HIS A 119 4.40 -23.50 -8.99
N ALA A 120 4.27 -24.75 -8.53
CA ALA A 120 4.13 -25.02 -7.10
C ALA A 120 5.42 -24.74 -6.33
N PHE A 121 6.58 -25.10 -6.88
CA PHE A 121 7.87 -24.82 -6.27
C PHE A 121 8.10 -23.31 -6.09
N LEU A 122 7.95 -22.51 -7.14
CA LEU A 122 8.15 -21.05 -7.05
C LEU A 122 7.10 -20.39 -6.15
N GLY A 123 5.85 -20.83 -6.24
CA GLY A 123 4.76 -20.33 -5.39
C GLY A 123 5.03 -20.54 -3.90
N VAL A 124 5.62 -21.68 -3.51
CA VAL A 124 5.94 -21.96 -2.10
C VAL A 124 7.30 -21.38 -1.71
N ALA A 125 8.33 -21.49 -2.55
CA ALA A 125 9.66 -20.94 -2.29
C ALA A 125 9.63 -19.43 -2.06
N LEU A 126 8.78 -18.71 -2.79
CA LEU A 126 8.56 -17.27 -2.63
C LEU A 126 7.29 -16.95 -1.81
N GLY A 127 6.68 -17.96 -1.18
CA GLY A 127 5.40 -17.82 -0.48
C GLY A 127 5.48 -16.83 0.69
N ALA A 128 6.57 -16.81 1.44
CA ALA A 128 6.78 -15.85 2.54
C ALA A 128 6.86 -14.40 2.03
N VAL A 129 7.64 -14.16 0.96
CA VAL A 129 7.73 -12.84 0.32
C VAL A 129 6.37 -12.42 -0.23
N THR A 130 5.67 -13.34 -0.90
CA THR A 130 4.32 -13.13 -1.42
C THR A 130 3.35 -12.73 -0.32
N PHE A 131 3.36 -13.45 0.80
CA PHE A 131 2.52 -13.15 1.95
C PHE A 131 2.79 -11.74 2.50
N VAL A 132 4.06 -11.37 2.70
CA VAL A 132 4.44 -10.04 3.18
C VAL A 132 3.98 -8.94 2.22
N ILE A 133 4.19 -9.11 0.91
CA ILE A 133 3.79 -8.13 -0.12
C ILE A 133 2.27 -7.99 -0.19
N LEU A 134 1.52 -9.10 -0.11
CA LEU A 134 0.06 -9.07 -0.11
C LEU A 134 -0.49 -8.39 1.14
N VAL A 135 -0.02 -8.78 2.33
CA VAL A 135 -0.48 -8.19 3.59
C VAL A 135 -0.18 -6.70 3.62
N THR A 136 1.05 -6.29 3.29
CA THR A 136 1.40 -4.86 3.25
C THR A 136 0.58 -4.09 2.22
N GLY A 137 0.34 -4.65 1.02
CA GLY A 137 -0.52 -4.03 0.01
C GLY A 137 -1.98 -3.87 0.45
N LEU A 138 -2.53 -4.88 1.14
CA LEU A 138 -3.90 -4.85 1.66
C LEU A 138 -4.08 -3.80 2.77
N THR A 139 -3.05 -3.51 3.57
CA THR A 139 -3.16 -2.52 4.67
C THR A 139 -3.46 -1.09 4.21
N TRP A 140 -3.10 -0.72 2.98
CA TRP A 140 -3.40 0.60 2.40
C TRP A 140 -4.47 0.56 1.30
N SER A 141 -5.10 -0.61 1.10
CA SER A 141 -6.18 -0.75 0.15
C SER A 141 -7.42 0.04 0.59
N LYS A 142 -8.45 0.11 -0.26
CA LYS A 142 -9.62 0.94 0.02
C LYS A 142 -10.43 0.34 1.17
N TYR A 143 -10.89 -0.91 1.04
CA TYR A 143 -11.83 -1.53 1.99
C TYR A 143 -11.12 -2.38 3.04
N ALA A 144 -10.26 -3.33 2.64
CA ALA A 144 -9.47 -4.10 3.61
C ALA A 144 -8.55 -3.18 4.45
N GLY A 145 -7.93 -2.18 3.82
CA GLY A 145 -7.15 -1.17 4.54
C GLY A 145 -7.99 -0.34 5.53
N GLU A 146 -9.29 -0.17 5.30
CA GLU A 146 -10.20 0.47 6.28
C GLU A 146 -10.43 -0.42 7.50
N GLN A 147 -10.68 -1.72 7.29
CA GLN A 147 -10.78 -2.68 8.38
C GLN A 147 -9.50 -2.71 9.22
N VAL A 148 -8.33 -2.68 8.58
CA VAL A 148 -7.04 -2.59 9.28
C VAL A 148 -6.94 -1.31 10.12
N ARG A 149 -7.37 -0.15 9.60
CA ARG A 149 -7.37 1.11 10.35
C ARG A 149 -8.31 1.06 11.56
N LEU A 150 -9.50 0.49 11.40
CA LEU A 150 -10.47 0.33 12.49
C LEU A 150 -9.87 -0.53 13.62
N VAL A 151 -9.28 -1.68 13.29
CA VAL A 151 -8.64 -2.57 14.28
C VAL A 151 -7.44 -1.88 14.93
N ARG A 152 -6.61 -1.19 14.16
CA ARG A 152 -5.47 -0.40 14.67
C ARG A 152 -5.92 0.66 15.67
N ASP A 153 -6.98 1.40 15.35
CA ASP A 153 -7.46 2.49 16.19
C ASP A 153 -8.12 1.96 17.47
N ALA A 154 -8.94 0.91 17.35
CA ALA A 154 -9.55 0.23 18.49
C ALA A 154 -8.53 -0.42 19.45
N SER A 155 -7.38 -0.87 18.92
CA SER A 155 -6.29 -1.46 19.72
C SER A 155 -5.28 -0.44 20.25
N GLY A 156 -5.49 0.88 20.04
CA GLY A 156 -4.55 1.92 20.46
C GLY A 156 -3.19 1.85 19.74
N GLN A 157 -3.13 1.19 18.58
CA GLN A 157 -1.90 0.99 17.81
C GLN A 157 -1.67 2.07 16.76
N ALA A 158 -2.45 3.16 16.77
CA ALA A 158 -2.22 4.31 15.89
C ALA A 158 -0.85 4.95 16.17
N SER A 159 -0.13 5.36 15.11
CA SER A 159 1.12 6.10 15.29
C SER A 159 0.86 7.42 16.02
N PRO A 160 1.80 7.87 16.89
CA PRO A 160 1.66 9.13 17.60
C PRO A 160 1.52 10.30 16.61
N GLN A 161 0.57 11.18 16.89
CA GLN A 161 0.32 12.38 16.10
C GLN A 161 0.59 13.62 16.95
N ALA A 162 1.05 14.67 16.29
CA ALA A 162 1.16 15.97 16.92
C ALA A 162 -0.23 16.43 17.41
N PRO A 163 -0.33 16.97 18.64
CA PRO A 163 -1.58 17.54 19.13
C PRO A 163 -2.17 18.56 18.15
N PRO A 164 -3.50 18.62 18.00
CA PRO A 164 -4.13 19.67 17.22
C PRO A 164 -3.88 21.03 17.88
N GLY A 165 -3.75 22.07 17.06
CA GLY A 165 -3.65 23.44 17.57
C GLY A 165 -2.27 23.83 18.12
N LEU A 166 -1.20 23.10 17.80
CA LEU A 166 0.15 23.61 18.02
C LEU A 166 0.34 24.94 17.27
N ARG A 167 0.82 25.95 17.99
CA ARG A 167 1.03 27.31 17.51
C ARG A 167 2.40 27.81 17.93
N SER A 168 2.97 28.65 17.09
CA SER A 168 4.16 29.40 17.45
C SER A 168 3.78 30.57 18.35
N THR A 169 4.70 30.93 19.25
CA THR A 169 4.57 32.11 20.09
C THR A 169 5.04 33.31 19.27
N LEU A 170 4.11 34.22 18.95
CA LEU A 170 4.45 35.46 18.27
C LEU A 170 5.34 36.29 19.19
N VAL A 171 6.44 36.82 18.64
CA VAL A 171 7.33 37.73 19.35
C VAL A 171 7.26 39.08 18.64
N ASP A 172 6.77 40.09 19.34
CA ASP A 172 6.59 41.42 18.79
C ASP A 172 7.93 41.99 18.31
N GLY A 173 7.96 42.50 17.07
CA GLY A 173 9.14 43.05 16.44
C GLY A 173 10.20 42.02 16.01
N ALA A 174 9.98 40.72 16.23
CA ALA A 174 10.86 39.68 15.72
C ALA A 174 10.31 39.08 14.43
N GLU A 175 11.21 38.81 13.48
CA GLU A 175 10.88 38.05 12.28
C GLU A 175 10.88 36.54 12.58
N PRO A 176 9.98 35.75 11.95
CA PRO A 176 10.08 34.31 11.99
C PRO A 176 11.42 33.80 11.45
N LEU A 177 11.82 32.61 11.90
CA LEU A 177 13.00 31.91 11.41
C LEU A 177 13.00 31.85 9.88
N SER A 178 14.12 32.23 9.29
CA SER A 178 14.41 31.99 7.88
C SER A 178 14.53 30.48 7.59
N TRP A 179 14.58 30.09 6.31
CA TRP A 179 14.84 28.70 5.94
C TRP A 179 16.14 28.14 6.54
N ASP A 180 17.19 28.95 6.60
CA ASP A 180 18.46 28.55 7.19
C ASP A 180 18.34 28.40 8.71
N GLY A 181 17.74 29.38 9.39
CA GLY A 181 17.48 29.29 10.84
C GLY A 181 16.63 28.09 11.22
N ALA A 182 15.58 27.81 10.44
CA ALA A 182 14.73 26.64 10.60
C ALA A 182 15.46 25.32 10.31
N TRP A 183 16.33 25.30 9.29
CA TRP A 183 17.19 24.16 8.99
C TRP A 183 18.14 23.85 10.15
N GLN A 184 18.85 24.86 10.67
CA GLN A 184 19.74 24.70 11.81
C GLN A 184 18.97 24.25 13.06
N ALA A 185 17.81 24.84 13.34
CA ALA A 185 16.95 24.45 14.46
C ALA A 185 16.49 23.00 14.36
N ALA A 186 16.03 22.57 13.18
CA ALA A 186 15.65 21.19 12.93
C ALA A 186 16.86 20.24 13.05
N ARG A 187 18.02 20.62 12.49
CA ARG A 187 19.23 19.79 12.48
C ARG A 187 19.75 19.47 13.89
N ARG A 188 19.66 20.41 14.83
CA ARG A 188 20.04 20.20 16.23
C ARG A 188 19.20 19.14 16.95
N GLN A 189 17.99 18.87 16.46
CA GLN A 189 16.99 18.03 17.12
C GLN A 189 16.68 16.75 16.33
N ALA A 190 17.08 16.68 15.06
CA ALA A 190 16.83 15.57 14.17
C ALA A 190 17.97 14.55 14.19
N PRO A 191 17.69 13.26 13.95
CA PRO A 191 18.71 12.27 13.63
C PRO A 191 19.50 12.68 12.37
N ASP A 192 20.69 12.09 12.20
CA ASP A 192 21.51 12.27 11.01
C ASP A 192 20.90 11.56 9.79
N VAL A 193 19.95 12.25 9.15
CA VAL A 193 19.25 11.88 7.91
C VAL A 193 18.94 13.09 7.04
N ALA A 194 18.66 12.86 5.76
CA ALA A 194 18.05 13.86 4.89
C ALA A 194 16.71 14.31 5.47
N LEU A 195 16.46 15.63 5.46
CA LEU A 195 15.26 16.23 6.03
C LEU A 195 14.35 16.78 4.96
N GLN A 196 13.05 16.64 5.20
CA GLN A 196 12.01 17.41 4.55
C GLN A 196 11.50 18.45 5.55
N LEU A 197 11.68 19.72 5.20
CA LEU A 197 11.14 20.85 5.94
C LEU A 197 9.87 21.38 5.28
N THR A 198 8.94 21.84 6.10
CA THR A 198 7.73 22.54 5.67
C THR A 198 7.59 23.82 6.46
N ALA A 199 7.53 24.94 5.74
CA ALA A 199 7.38 26.26 6.32
C ALA A 199 5.97 26.48 6.90
N PRO A 200 5.83 27.33 7.94
CA PRO A 200 4.54 27.79 8.43
C PRO A 200 3.82 28.58 7.32
N ARG A 201 2.48 28.50 7.29
CA ARG A 201 1.66 29.23 6.30
C ARG A 201 1.30 30.63 6.77
N ALA A 202 1.28 30.83 8.08
CA ALA A 202 1.04 32.10 8.74
C ALA A 202 1.98 32.25 9.93
N ALA A 203 2.17 33.48 10.42
CA ALA A 203 3.06 33.81 11.54
C ALA A 203 2.85 32.93 12.80
N GLY A 204 1.60 32.60 13.12
CA GLY A 204 1.26 31.76 14.28
C GLY A 204 1.39 30.24 14.05
N ASP A 205 1.72 29.79 12.84
CA ASP A 205 1.91 28.36 12.55
C ASP A 205 3.33 27.91 12.88
N THR A 206 3.53 26.59 12.97
CA THR A 206 4.81 25.97 13.33
C THR A 206 5.57 25.49 12.10
N TRP A 207 6.90 25.44 12.19
CA TRP A 207 7.70 24.67 11.23
C TRP A 207 7.53 23.17 11.48
N ARG A 208 7.71 22.38 10.41
CA ARG A 208 7.73 20.92 10.49
C ARG A 208 8.97 20.34 9.84
N ALA A 209 9.57 19.36 10.49
CA ALA A 209 10.65 18.55 9.96
C ALA A 209 10.31 17.06 10.04
N SER A 210 10.66 16.31 9.00
CA SER A 210 10.56 14.86 8.98
C SER A 210 11.67 14.25 8.15
N ALA A 211 11.92 12.96 8.32
CA ALA A 211 12.91 12.24 7.52
C ALA A 211 12.48 12.14 6.04
N ALA A 212 13.36 12.55 5.12
CA ALA A 212 13.16 12.43 3.66
C ALA A 212 13.78 11.13 3.07
N GLY A 213 14.61 10.43 3.84
CA GLY A 213 15.34 9.25 3.40
C GLY A 213 14.47 8.00 3.17
N ARG A 214 14.95 7.11 2.29
CA ARG A 214 14.25 5.87 1.88
C ARG A 214 14.67 4.60 2.64
N GLY A 215 15.92 4.50 3.09
CA GLY A 215 16.50 3.23 3.57
C GLY A 215 16.60 3.03 5.08
N GLN A 216 16.24 4.02 5.91
CA GLN A 216 16.48 4.00 7.37
C GLN A 216 15.15 4.21 8.13
N PRO A 217 14.25 3.19 8.18
CA PRO A 217 12.96 3.30 8.86
C PRO A 217 13.07 3.68 10.35
N GLU A 218 14.12 3.23 11.02
CA GLU A 218 14.44 3.48 12.42
C GLU A 218 14.84 4.93 12.70
N LYS A 219 15.26 5.68 11.68
CA LYS A 219 15.53 7.12 11.81
C LYS A 219 14.35 8.00 11.44
N ARG A 220 13.15 7.42 11.27
CA ARG A 220 11.92 8.21 11.06
C ARG A 220 11.62 9.05 12.29
N PHE A 221 11.12 10.26 12.05
CA PHE A 221 10.60 11.12 13.09
C PHE A 221 9.61 12.14 12.50
N ASP A 222 8.79 12.71 13.36
CA ASP A 222 7.98 13.90 13.11
C ASP A 222 8.34 14.94 14.18
N LEU A 223 8.77 16.12 13.75
CA LEU A 223 9.15 17.25 14.59
C LEU A 223 8.33 18.46 14.16
N GLN A 224 7.64 19.08 15.11
CA GLN A 224 7.09 20.43 14.95
C GLN A 224 7.75 21.35 15.95
N PHE A 225 8.13 22.53 15.50
CA PHE A 225 8.87 23.49 16.30
C PHE A 225 8.41 24.91 16.05
N ASP A 226 8.60 25.73 17.07
CA ASP A 226 8.20 27.12 17.12
C ASP A 226 8.93 27.96 16.06
N ALA A 227 8.18 28.82 15.38
CA ALA A 227 8.66 29.57 14.24
C ALA A 227 9.56 30.75 14.57
N TYR A 228 9.73 31.12 15.83
CA TYR A 228 10.59 32.23 16.24
C TYR A 228 11.79 31.71 17.03
N SER A 229 11.53 30.90 18.05
CA SER A 229 12.56 30.37 18.95
C SER A 229 13.26 29.11 18.43
N GLY A 230 12.64 28.36 17.50
CA GLY A 230 13.18 27.07 17.04
C GLY A 230 13.00 25.91 18.02
N ARG A 231 12.34 26.13 19.16
CA ARG A 231 12.12 25.12 20.21
C ARG A 231 11.13 24.05 19.72
N ALA A 232 11.44 22.77 19.93
CA ALA A 232 10.48 21.70 19.69
C ALA A 232 9.20 21.90 20.51
N LEU A 233 8.08 21.90 19.81
CA LEU A 233 6.73 21.84 20.39
C LEU A 233 6.20 20.41 20.40
N TYR A 234 6.65 19.59 19.45
CA TYR A 234 6.33 18.17 19.37
C TYR A 234 7.47 17.39 18.73
N TYR A 235 7.78 16.23 19.30
CA TYR A 235 8.71 15.28 18.73
C TYR A 235 8.21 13.85 18.92
N ALA A 236 8.20 13.08 17.84
CA ALA A 236 7.97 11.64 17.86
C ALA A 236 8.95 10.92 16.93
N GLY A 237 10.01 10.37 17.52
CA GLY A 237 10.95 9.47 16.86
C GLY A 237 10.47 8.02 16.81
N TRP A 238 11.39 7.11 16.50
CA TRP A 238 11.14 5.66 16.41
C TRP A 238 10.67 5.04 17.72
N GLU A 239 11.24 5.44 18.85
CA GLU A 239 10.90 4.84 20.14
C GLU A 239 9.47 5.12 20.60
N ARG A 240 8.88 6.23 20.15
CA ARG A 240 7.48 6.55 20.43
C ARG A 240 6.49 5.85 19.48
N GLN A 241 6.97 5.14 18.47
CA GLN A 241 6.10 4.42 17.54
C GLN A 241 5.51 3.17 18.18
N THR A 242 4.24 2.93 17.89
CA THR A 242 3.55 1.68 18.22
C THR A 242 4.14 0.51 17.43
N LEU A 243 3.84 -0.72 17.85
CA LEU A 243 4.26 -1.92 17.13
C LEU A 243 3.75 -1.91 15.69
N PHE A 244 2.48 -1.55 15.49
CA PHE A 244 1.89 -1.39 14.15
C PHE A 244 2.59 -0.27 13.35
N GLY A 245 2.93 0.86 14.01
CA GLY A 245 3.67 1.96 13.38
C GLY A 245 5.06 1.55 12.91
N LYS A 246 5.79 0.76 13.71
CA LYS A 246 7.09 0.18 13.35
C LYS A 246 6.96 -0.82 12.21
N ALA A 247 5.99 -1.75 12.30
CA ALA A 247 5.74 -2.75 11.28
C ALA A 247 5.38 -2.13 9.92
N THR A 248 4.51 -1.12 9.89
CA THR A 248 4.17 -0.39 8.65
C THR A 248 5.36 0.41 8.10
N ALA A 249 6.15 1.05 8.96
CA ALA A 249 7.37 1.76 8.53
C ALA A 249 8.36 0.85 7.79
N ILE A 250 8.53 -0.39 8.26
CA ILE A 250 9.41 -1.39 7.66
C ILE A 250 8.73 -2.00 6.42
N GLY A 251 7.50 -2.50 6.56
CA GLY A 251 6.78 -3.23 5.52
C GLY A 251 6.52 -2.41 4.26
N ILE A 252 6.14 -1.14 4.40
CA ILE A 252 5.89 -0.26 3.24
C ILE A 252 7.20 0.03 2.47
N ARG A 253 8.34 0.16 3.16
CA ARG A 253 9.65 0.35 2.51
C ARG A 253 10.15 -0.94 1.87
N PHE A 254 9.91 -2.08 2.52
CA PHE A 254 10.16 -3.40 1.95
C PHE A 254 9.39 -3.55 0.64
N HIS A 255 8.06 -3.37 0.67
CA HIS A 255 7.17 -3.48 -0.50
C HIS A 255 7.60 -2.59 -1.67
N ARG A 256 8.17 -1.41 -1.39
CA ARG A 256 8.60 -0.44 -2.41
C ARG A 256 10.05 -0.61 -2.88
N GLY A 257 10.79 -1.61 -2.41
CA GLY A 257 12.19 -1.80 -2.84
C GLY A 257 13.16 -0.78 -2.25
N GLU A 258 12.87 -0.20 -1.07
CA GLU A 258 13.59 0.98 -0.56
C GLU A 258 14.80 0.69 0.35
N PHE A 259 15.09 -0.59 0.63
CA PHE A 259 16.24 -1.02 1.47
C PHE A 259 17.55 -1.19 0.68
N GLY A 260 17.57 -0.76 -0.58
CA GLY A 260 18.73 -0.87 -1.48
C GLY A 260 18.57 -1.98 -2.52
N TRP A 261 19.67 -2.26 -3.23
CA TRP A 261 19.66 -3.12 -4.42
C TRP A 261 19.21 -4.55 -4.12
N TRP A 262 19.52 -5.10 -2.94
CA TRP A 262 19.13 -6.47 -2.56
C TRP A 262 17.60 -6.61 -2.53
N ASN A 263 16.90 -5.59 -2.00
CA ASN A 263 15.45 -5.58 -1.92
C ASN A 263 14.85 -5.42 -3.32
N GLN A 264 15.44 -4.55 -4.15
CA GLN A 264 15.02 -4.38 -5.55
C GLN A 264 15.20 -5.67 -6.36
N ALA A 265 16.32 -6.37 -6.22
CA ALA A 265 16.58 -7.65 -6.87
C ALA A 265 15.59 -8.73 -6.40
N LEU A 266 15.34 -8.82 -5.09
CA LEU A 266 14.35 -9.73 -4.52
C LEU A 266 12.95 -9.45 -5.09
N LEU A 267 12.53 -8.19 -5.13
CA LEU A 267 11.22 -7.82 -5.67
C LEU A 267 11.12 -7.99 -7.18
N LEU A 268 12.23 -7.86 -7.91
CA LEU A 268 12.29 -8.18 -9.34
C LEU A 268 12.05 -9.67 -9.57
N VAL A 269 12.78 -10.53 -8.84
CA VAL A 269 12.60 -12.00 -8.91
C VAL A 269 11.18 -12.38 -8.49
N PHE A 270 10.67 -11.78 -7.42
CA PHE A 270 9.29 -11.96 -6.99
C PHE A 270 8.29 -11.55 -8.07
N GLY A 271 8.44 -10.36 -8.66
CA GLY A 271 7.58 -9.89 -9.76
C GLY A 271 7.59 -10.84 -10.95
N ALA A 272 8.78 -11.29 -11.37
CA ALA A 272 8.94 -12.30 -12.42
C ALA A 272 8.24 -13.62 -12.06
N SER A 273 8.30 -14.05 -10.79
CA SER A 273 7.62 -15.26 -10.33
C SER A 273 6.10 -15.15 -10.33
N VAL A 274 5.54 -13.97 -10.06
CA VAL A 274 4.08 -13.72 -10.14
C VAL A 274 3.64 -13.80 -11.60
N VAL A 275 4.38 -13.18 -12.52
CA VAL A 275 4.13 -13.29 -13.96
C VAL A 275 4.23 -14.75 -14.42
N PHE A 276 5.28 -15.46 -14.01
CA PHE A 276 5.43 -16.89 -14.30
C PHE A 276 4.24 -17.70 -13.76
N SER A 277 3.79 -17.44 -12.54
CA SER A 277 2.68 -18.16 -11.90
C SER A 277 1.37 -17.94 -12.66
N LEU A 278 1.12 -16.71 -13.12
CA LEU A 278 -0.03 -16.37 -13.96
C LEU A 278 0.03 -17.09 -15.31
N LEU A 279 1.17 -17.02 -16.01
CA LEU A 279 1.36 -17.68 -17.30
C LEU A 279 1.29 -19.20 -17.20
N SER A 280 1.97 -19.80 -16.21
CA SER A 280 1.96 -21.25 -15.99
C SER A 280 0.57 -21.77 -15.65
N GLY A 281 -0.26 -21.00 -14.92
CA GLY A 281 -1.68 -21.30 -14.70
C GLY A 281 -2.45 -21.46 -16.02
N TRP A 282 -2.32 -20.49 -16.92
CA TRP A 282 -2.93 -20.53 -18.25
C TRP A 282 -2.38 -21.65 -19.13
N VAL A 283 -1.06 -21.84 -19.16
CA VAL A 283 -0.44 -22.93 -19.92
C VAL A 283 -0.95 -24.29 -19.44
N MET A 284 -1.03 -24.50 -18.12
CA MET A 284 -1.58 -25.73 -17.55
C MET A 284 -3.08 -25.90 -17.86
N PHE A 285 -3.84 -24.81 -17.89
CA PHE A 285 -5.25 -24.81 -18.28
C PHE A 285 -5.40 -25.28 -19.73
N PHE A 286 -4.69 -24.67 -20.69
CA PHE A 286 -4.78 -25.04 -22.10
C PHE A 286 -4.23 -26.44 -22.38
N LYS A 287 -3.17 -26.87 -21.68
CA LYS A 287 -2.66 -28.25 -21.79
C LYS A 287 -3.59 -29.30 -21.19
N ARG A 288 -4.50 -28.92 -20.28
CA ARG A 288 -5.52 -29.82 -19.70
C ARG A 288 -6.79 -29.84 -20.57
N ARG A 289 -7.13 -28.72 -21.20
CA ARG A 289 -8.37 -28.52 -21.94
C ARG A 289 -8.46 -29.51 -23.11
N ARG A 290 -9.58 -30.22 -23.21
CA ARG A 290 -9.92 -31.00 -24.42
C ARG A 290 -10.46 -30.05 -25.48
N ALA A 291 -10.03 -30.20 -26.73
CA ALA A 291 -10.53 -29.39 -27.85
C ALA A 291 -12.07 -29.49 -27.92
N GLY A 292 -12.75 -28.36 -28.11
CA GLY A 292 -14.22 -28.29 -28.14
C GLY A 292 -14.94 -28.29 -26.78
N ALA A 293 -14.25 -28.52 -25.65
CA ALA A 293 -14.87 -28.45 -24.32
C ALA A 293 -14.35 -27.25 -23.51
N LEU A 294 -15.23 -26.52 -22.80
CA LEU A 294 -14.82 -25.44 -21.87
C LEU A 294 -13.87 -25.93 -20.76
N SER A 295 -13.85 -27.23 -20.45
CA SER A 295 -12.93 -27.88 -19.49
C SER A 295 -12.81 -27.16 -18.14
N LEU A 296 -13.92 -26.54 -17.71
CA LEU A 296 -14.09 -25.98 -16.38
C LEU A 296 -13.97 -27.13 -15.36
N PRO A 297 -13.29 -26.92 -14.22
CA PRO A 297 -13.28 -27.91 -13.15
C PRO A 297 -14.72 -28.27 -12.77
N ARG A 298 -15.06 -29.56 -12.73
CA ARG A 298 -16.34 -30.01 -12.19
C ARG A 298 -16.31 -29.83 -10.68
N LEU A 299 -17.24 -29.06 -10.14
CA LEU A 299 -17.43 -28.96 -8.71
C LEU A 299 -18.08 -30.25 -8.24
N LEU A 300 -17.36 -30.98 -7.37
CA LEU A 300 -17.84 -32.26 -6.86
C LEU A 300 -18.93 -31.97 -5.80
N PRO A 301 -20.13 -32.57 -5.92
CA PRO A 301 -21.17 -32.42 -4.91
C PRO A 301 -20.63 -32.74 -3.50
N GLY A 302 -20.82 -31.83 -2.56
CA GLY A 302 -20.35 -32.01 -1.18
C GLY A 302 -18.87 -31.75 -0.95
N ALA A 303 -18.10 -31.24 -1.92
CA ALA A 303 -16.69 -30.87 -1.73
C ALA A 303 -16.48 -29.85 -0.58
N TRP A 304 -17.46 -29.00 -0.31
CA TRP A 304 -17.43 -28.06 0.82
C TRP A 304 -17.51 -28.76 2.19
N LYS A 305 -18.03 -30.00 2.25
CA LYS A 305 -18.07 -30.81 3.48
C LYS A 305 -16.73 -31.44 3.84
N SER A 306 -15.76 -31.48 2.92
CA SER A 306 -14.43 -32.03 3.18
C SER A 306 -13.43 -30.98 3.68
N ALA A 307 -13.80 -29.70 3.70
CA ALA A 307 -12.99 -28.65 4.29
C ALA A 307 -12.99 -28.75 5.81
N SER A 308 -11.80 -28.65 6.43
CA SER A 308 -11.66 -28.72 7.89
C SER A 308 -12.28 -27.49 8.57
N PRO A 309 -12.67 -27.58 9.86
CA PRO A 309 -13.15 -26.42 10.62
C PRO A 309 -12.16 -25.25 10.61
N LEU A 310 -10.85 -25.54 10.62
CA LEU A 310 -9.80 -24.52 10.53
C LEU A 310 -9.79 -23.81 9.17
N ALA A 311 -10.06 -24.52 8.07
CA ALA A 311 -10.16 -23.90 6.76
C ALA A 311 -11.36 -22.94 6.67
N TRP A 312 -12.50 -23.33 7.25
CA TRP A 312 -13.69 -22.48 7.37
C TRP A 312 -13.45 -21.26 8.25
N LEU A 313 -12.81 -21.45 9.41
CA LEU A 313 -12.45 -20.34 10.29
C LEU A 313 -11.49 -19.37 9.59
N THR A 314 -10.47 -19.89 8.90
CA THR A 314 -9.53 -19.06 8.12
C THR A 314 -10.27 -18.27 7.06
N LEU A 315 -11.14 -18.91 6.27
CA LEU A 315 -11.93 -18.22 5.25
C LEU A 315 -12.84 -17.16 5.87
N ALA A 316 -13.50 -17.44 6.99
CA ALA A 316 -14.35 -16.48 7.69
C ALA A 316 -13.56 -15.25 8.16
N VAL A 317 -12.38 -15.46 8.75
CA VAL A 317 -11.46 -14.37 9.15
C VAL A 317 -11.03 -13.55 7.94
N LEU A 318 -10.66 -14.19 6.83
CA LEU A 318 -10.28 -13.50 5.61
C LEU A 318 -11.44 -12.67 5.03
N CYS A 319 -12.66 -13.24 4.98
CA CYS A 319 -13.86 -12.53 4.52
C CYS A 319 -14.21 -11.33 5.41
N ALA A 320 -14.05 -11.47 6.74
CA ALA A 320 -14.27 -10.36 7.67
C ALA A 320 -13.23 -9.24 7.47
N ALA A 321 -11.96 -9.61 7.26
CA ALA A 321 -10.87 -8.65 7.03
C ALA A 321 -10.92 -8.00 5.63
N MET A 322 -11.47 -8.69 4.62
CA MET A 322 -11.47 -8.28 3.22
C MET A 322 -12.91 -8.28 2.66
N PRO A 323 -13.64 -7.16 2.77
CA PRO A 323 -15.04 -7.09 2.33
C PRO A 323 -15.24 -7.44 0.84
N LEU A 324 -14.31 -7.08 -0.04
CA LEU A 324 -14.38 -7.44 -1.46
C LEU A 324 -14.21 -8.95 -1.70
N LEU A 325 -13.42 -9.63 -0.87
CA LEU A 325 -13.32 -11.10 -0.90
C LEU A 325 -14.66 -11.72 -0.52
N ALA A 326 -15.28 -11.24 0.56
CA ALA A 326 -16.58 -11.73 1.00
C ALA A 326 -17.65 -11.54 -0.08
N LEU A 327 -17.77 -10.33 -0.64
CA LEU A 327 -18.75 -10.02 -1.69
C LEU A 327 -18.53 -10.86 -2.95
N SER A 328 -17.31 -10.95 -3.45
CA SER A 328 -17.00 -11.74 -4.66
C SER A 328 -17.14 -13.25 -4.41
N GLY A 329 -16.78 -13.73 -3.22
CA GLY A 329 -17.00 -15.12 -2.80
C GLY A 329 -18.49 -15.47 -2.74
N CYS A 330 -19.32 -14.61 -2.15
CA CYS A 330 -20.77 -14.78 -2.14
C CYS A 330 -21.35 -14.81 -3.56
N LEU A 331 -20.88 -13.93 -4.46
CA LEU A 331 -21.30 -13.92 -5.85
C LEU A 331 -20.94 -15.24 -6.57
N LEU A 332 -19.74 -15.78 -6.32
CA LEU A 332 -19.34 -17.08 -6.86
C LEU A 332 -20.22 -18.22 -6.33
N VAL A 333 -20.56 -18.20 -5.04
CA VAL A 333 -21.48 -19.20 -4.45
C VAL A 333 -22.89 -19.07 -5.02
N LEU A 334 -23.40 -17.85 -5.23
CA LEU A 334 -24.71 -17.63 -5.84
C LEU A 334 -24.75 -18.09 -7.29
N LEU A 335 -23.71 -17.77 -8.07
CA LEU A 335 -23.55 -18.23 -9.44
C LEU A 335 -23.53 -19.76 -9.48
N GLU A 336 -22.78 -20.38 -8.58
CA GLU A 336 -22.71 -21.82 -8.45
C GLU A 336 -24.09 -22.44 -8.15
N VAL A 337 -24.82 -21.91 -7.17
CA VAL A 337 -26.18 -22.39 -6.82
C VAL A 337 -27.14 -22.20 -7.99
N ALA A 338 -27.06 -21.09 -8.72
CA ALA A 338 -27.90 -20.84 -9.88
C ALA A 338 -27.61 -21.82 -11.04
N LEU A 339 -26.35 -22.16 -11.28
CA LEU A 339 -25.93 -23.11 -12.31
C LEU A 339 -26.20 -24.57 -11.92
N HIS A 340 -26.15 -24.90 -10.62
CA HIS A 340 -26.37 -26.24 -10.08
C HIS A 340 -27.81 -26.52 -9.65
N ARG A 341 -28.69 -25.52 -9.62
CA ARG A 341 -30.14 -25.79 -9.59
C ARG A 341 -30.45 -26.56 -10.87
N PRO A 342 -30.86 -27.84 -10.81
CA PRO A 342 -31.46 -28.46 -11.98
C PRO A 342 -32.62 -27.55 -12.37
N TRP A 343 -32.68 -27.15 -13.63
CA TRP A 343 -33.93 -26.74 -14.25
C TRP A 343 -34.94 -27.86 -13.98
N ARG A 344 -35.69 -27.74 -12.87
CA ARG A 344 -36.87 -28.55 -12.62
C ARG A 344 -37.99 -27.86 -13.38
N GLY A 345 -38.24 -28.35 -14.59
CA GLY A 345 -39.35 -27.95 -15.44
C GLY A 345 -38.93 -27.18 -16.68
N VAL A 346 -38.74 -27.88 -17.81
CA VAL A 346 -39.76 -28.04 -18.86
C VAL A 346 -39.70 -29.48 -19.35
#